data_AF-A0A3Q0IJR8-F1
#
_entry.id   AF-A0A3Q0IJR8-F1
#
_cell.length_a   1.000
_cell.length_b   1.000
_cell.length_c   1.000
_cell.angle_alpha   90.00
_cell.angle_beta   90.00
_cell.angle_gamma   90.00
#
_symmetry.space_group_name_H-M   'P 1'
#
loop_
_entity.id
_entity.type
_entity.pdbx_description
1 polymer ?
#
loop_
_entity_poly.entity_id
_entity_poly.type
_entity_poly.pdbx_seq_one_letter_code
_entity_poly.pdbx_strand_id
1 'polypeptide(L)'
;MDIFSAGYETLSSSMAFTVLYMILYPAIQTKLHQELDEHLGSRRPTLDDKHHLHYVQAIIHEVFRINTIAPITVPHCCMENTTFYDYFIPKFNLCRRSCTGDFVAQNVMFLYVTTFFQKYSVHRDPNNPDLSTKAMAGFTTSPQPFKAIIRERY
;
A
#
# COMPACT_ATOMS: atom_id res chain seq x y z
N MET A 1 13.89 13.89 10.63
CA MET A 1 13.07 12.73 10.28
C MET A 1 13.91 11.89 9.34
N ASP A 2 14.38 10.75 9.83
CA ASP A 2 15.28 9.88 9.09
C ASP A 2 14.52 8.71 8.43
N ILE A 3 15.23 7.93 7.61
CA ILE A 3 14.70 6.84 6.78
C ILE A 3 13.74 5.89 7.52
N PHE A 4 14.00 5.60 8.79
CA PHE A 4 13.17 4.71 9.61
C PHE A 4 11.77 5.27 9.86
N SER A 5 11.67 6.55 10.23
CA SER A 5 10.36 7.17 10.50
C SER A 5 9.52 7.24 9.24
N ALA A 6 10.13 7.68 8.13
CA ALA A 6 9.44 7.82 6.85
C ALA A 6 8.99 6.46 6.29
N GLY A 7 9.83 5.43 6.37
CA GLY A 7 9.51 4.10 5.85
C GLY A 7 8.54 3.31 6.73
N TYR A 8 8.70 3.37 8.05
CA TYR A 8 7.90 2.56 8.98
C TYR A 8 6.42 2.94 8.97
N GLU A 9 6.12 4.23 9.15
CA GLU A 9 4.75 4.72 9.27
C GLU A 9 3.97 4.49 7.97
N THR A 10 4.59 4.78 6.83
CA THR A 10 3.95 4.63 5.51
C THR A 10 3.72 3.16 5.12
N LEU A 11 4.69 2.27 5.39
CA LEU A 11 4.54 0.85 5.10
C LEU A 11 3.52 0.17 6.01
N SER A 12 3.58 0.43 7.33
CA SER A 12 2.63 -0.17 8.28
C SER A 12 1.19 0.22 7.95
N SER A 13 0.96 1.48 7.57
CA SER A 13 -0.34 1.95 7.11
C SER A 13 -0.79 1.24 5.83
N SER A 14 0.11 1.08 4.85
CA SER A 14 -0.17 0.39 3.58
C SER A 14 -0.54 -1.08 3.78
N MET A 15 0.17 -1.76 4.68
CA MET A 15 -0.11 -3.15 5.05
C MET A 15 -1.49 -3.26 5.71
N ALA A 16 -1.82 -2.35 6.62
CA ALA A 16 -3.13 -2.31 7.27
C ALA A 16 -4.27 -2.05 6.26
N PHE A 17 -4.09 -1.12 5.31
CA PHE A 17 -5.04 -0.92 4.22
C PHE A 17 -5.20 -2.18 3.37
N THR A 18 -4.09 -2.85 3.03
CA THR A 18 -4.14 -4.10 2.25
C THR A 18 -5.03 -5.14 2.94
N VAL A 19 -4.83 -5.36 4.24
CA VAL A 19 -5.67 -6.28 5.02
C VAL A 19 -7.14 -5.82 5.03
N LEU A 20 -7.39 -4.53 5.26
CA LEU A 20 -8.75 -3.96 5.24
C LEU A 20 -9.46 -4.24 3.91
N TYR A 21 -8.80 -4.01 2.77
CA TYR A 21 -9.38 -4.25 1.46
C TYR A 21 -9.60 -5.72 1.15
N MET A 22 -8.71 -6.61 1.61
CA MET A 22 -8.91 -8.06 1.45
C MET A 22 -10.10 -8.59 2.27
N ILE A 23 -10.42 -7.95 3.40
CA ILE A 23 -11.62 -8.23 4.18
C ILE A 23 -12.89 -7.71 3.49
N LEU A 24 -12.83 -6.48 2.97
CA LEU A 24 -13.96 -5.82 2.30
C LEU A 24 -14.30 -6.45 0.95
N TYR A 25 -13.30 -6.99 0.24
CA TYR A 25 -13.45 -7.59 -1.07
C TYR A 25 -12.93 -9.04 -1.11
N PRO A 26 -13.64 -10.01 -0.49
CA PRO A 26 -13.20 -11.40 -0.43
C PRO A 26 -12.95 -12.03 -1.82
N ALA A 27 -13.73 -11.64 -2.83
CA ALA A 27 -13.53 -12.13 -4.20
C ALA A 27 -12.16 -11.74 -4.79
N ILE A 28 -11.61 -10.59 -4.40
CA ILE A 28 -10.26 -10.16 -4.80
C ILE A 28 -9.23 -11.03 -4.08
N GLN A 29 -9.43 -11.29 -2.79
CA GLN A 29 -8.57 -12.15 -1.99
C GLN A 29 -8.52 -13.58 -2.55
N THR A 30 -9.66 -14.13 -2.98
CA THR A 30 -9.73 -15.45 -3.64
C THR A 30 -8.89 -15.50 -4.91
N LYS A 31 -8.98 -14.48 -5.78
CA LYS A 31 -8.18 -14.40 -7.00
C LYS A 31 -6.68 -14.26 -6.71
N LEU A 32 -6.34 -13.49 -5.67
CA LEU A 32 -4.95 -13.39 -5.20
C LEU A 32 -4.43 -14.75 -4.73
N HIS A 33 -5.21 -15.49 -3.94
CA HIS A 33 -4.82 -16.84 -3.52
C HIS A 33 -4.67 -17.80 -4.71
N GLN A 34 -5.57 -17.74 -5.69
CA GLN A 34 -5.47 -18.54 -6.90
C GLN A 34 -4.17 -18.27 -7.67
N GLU A 35 -3.81 -16.99 -7.89
CA GLU A 35 -2.57 -16.64 -8.58
C GLU A 35 -1.33 -17.13 -7.81
N LEU A 36 -1.33 -17.00 -6.47
CA LEU A 36 -0.24 -17.49 -5.62
C LEU A 36 -0.12 -19.03 -5.66
N ASP A 37 -1.23 -19.75 -5.62
CA ASP A 37 -1.22 -21.21 -5.64
C ASP A 37 -0.74 -21.75 -6.99
N GLU A 38 -1.12 -21.08 -8.09
CA GLU A 38 -0.72 -21.45 -9.45
C GLU A 38 0.79 -21.27 -9.69
N HIS A 39 1.38 -20.18 -9.18
CA HIS A 39 2.77 -19.83 -9.50
C HIS A 39 3.79 -20.20 -8.41
N LEU A 40 3.38 -20.23 -7.13
CA LEU A 40 4.28 -20.47 -6.00
C LEU A 40 4.00 -21.79 -5.28
N GLY A 41 2.72 -22.19 -5.18
CA GLY A 41 2.31 -23.29 -4.32
C GLY A 41 2.80 -23.09 -2.88
N SER A 42 3.59 -24.02 -2.36
CA SER A 42 4.17 -23.97 -1.01
C SER A 42 5.59 -23.37 -0.95
N ARG A 43 6.19 -23.00 -2.08
CA ARG A 43 7.54 -22.39 -2.13
C ARG A 43 7.50 -20.98 -1.57
N ARG A 44 8.54 -20.59 -0.82
CA ARG A 44 8.68 -19.21 -0.32
C ARG A 44 8.75 -18.18 -1.48
N PRO A 45 8.04 -17.05 -1.39
CA PRO A 45 8.07 -16.01 -2.42
C PRO A 45 9.41 -15.28 -2.44
N THR A 46 9.87 -14.87 -3.63
CA THR A 46 11.06 -14.06 -3.86
C THR A 46 10.72 -12.86 -4.76
N LEU A 47 11.60 -11.86 -4.84
CA LEU A 47 11.34 -10.69 -5.69
C LEU A 47 11.29 -11.02 -7.20
N ASP A 48 11.93 -12.10 -7.64
CA ASP A 48 11.90 -12.54 -9.04
C ASP A 48 10.50 -13.01 -9.46
N ASP A 49 9.67 -13.41 -8.49
CA ASP A 49 8.29 -13.83 -8.72
C ASP A 49 7.39 -12.68 -9.22
N LYS A 50 7.85 -11.42 -9.08
CA LYS A 50 7.16 -10.24 -9.61
C LYS A 50 6.83 -10.37 -11.09
N HIS A 51 7.65 -11.04 -11.89
CA HIS A 51 7.39 -11.14 -13.32
C HIS A 51 6.17 -12.00 -13.67
N HIS A 52 5.71 -12.84 -12.74
CA HIS A 52 4.60 -13.78 -12.95
C HIS A 52 3.35 -13.42 -12.14
N LEU A 53 3.50 -12.66 -11.05
CA LEU A 53 2.40 -12.28 -10.16
C LEU A 53 1.83 -10.90 -10.53
N HIS A 54 1.15 -10.82 -11.66
CA HIS A 54 0.60 -9.56 -12.18
C HIS A 54 -0.60 -9.06 -11.37
N TYR A 55 -1.46 -9.96 -10.90
CA TYR A 55 -2.63 -9.62 -10.11
C TYR A 55 -2.25 -9.12 -8.72
N VAL A 56 -1.27 -9.75 -8.06
CA VAL A 56 -0.67 -9.22 -6.82
C VAL A 56 -0.10 -7.82 -7.02
N GLN A 57 0.64 -7.57 -8.10
CA GLN A 57 1.16 -6.24 -8.39
C GLN A 57 0.04 -5.22 -8.63
N ALA A 58 -1.01 -5.61 -9.36
CA ALA A 58 -2.17 -4.75 -9.57
C ALA A 58 -2.85 -4.39 -8.24
N ILE A 59 -2.98 -5.34 -7.31
CA ILE A 59 -3.52 -5.09 -5.97
C ILE A 59 -2.65 -4.09 -5.21
N ILE A 60 -1.32 -4.26 -5.21
CA ILE A 60 -0.40 -3.35 -4.52
C ILE A 60 -0.50 -1.93 -5.10
N HIS A 61 -0.50 -1.79 -6.42
CA HIS A 61 -0.67 -0.51 -7.08
C HIS A 61 -2.04 0.11 -6.77
N GLU A 62 -3.09 -0.69 -6.71
CA GLU A 62 -4.44 -0.20 -6.41
C GLU A 62 -4.57 0.24 -4.94
N VAL A 63 -3.93 -0.47 -4.00
CA VAL A 63 -3.86 -0.04 -2.60
C VAL A 63 -3.16 1.32 -2.48
N PHE A 64 -2.03 1.50 -3.17
CA PHE A 64 -1.31 2.78 -3.20
C PHE A 64 -2.10 3.89 -3.90
N ARG A 65 -2.86 3.57 -4.95
CA ARG A 65 -3.69 4.53 -5.68
C ARG A 65 -4.87 5.02 -4.85
N ILE A 66 -5.64 4.09 -4.25
CA ILE A 66 -6.82 4.41 -3.46
C ILE A 66 -6.42 5.15 -2.17
N ASN A 67 -5.33 4.69 -1.54
CA ASN A 67 -4.84 5.26 -0.29
C ASN A 67 -3.57 6.01 -0.59
N THR A 68 -3.73 7.23 -1.13
CA THR A 68 -2.60 8.15 -1.27
C THR A 68 -2.09 8.47 0.13
N ILE A 69 -1.02 7.77 0.55
CA ILE A 69 -0.53 7.77 1.94
C ILE A 69 -0.15 9.17 2.41
N ALA A 70 0.42 9.97 1.50
CA ALA A 70 0.77 11.37 1.74
C ALA A 70 0.02 12.25 0.71
N PRO A 71 -1.28 12.52 0.93
CA PRO A 71 -2.10 13.27 -0.02
C PRO A 71 -1.64 14.73 -0.15
N ILE A 72 -1.08 15.27 0.93
CA ILE A 72 -0.31 16.51 0.92
C ILE A 72 1.16 16.09 0.99
N THR A 73 1.85 16.09 -0.14
CA THR A 73 3.28 15.78 -0.20
C THR A 73 4.08 16.78 0.63
N VAL A 74 5.31 16.43 1.02
CA VAL A 74 6.20 17.35 1.73
C VAL A 74 6.29 18.67 0.94
N PRO A 75 6.01 19.83 1.56
CA PRO A 75 6.11 21.11 0.86
C PRO A 75 7.53 21.27 0.32
N HIS A 76 7.65 21.52 -0.98
CA HIS A 76 8.92 21.88 -1.60
C HIS A 76 8.97 23.36 -1.93
N CYS A 77 10.11 23.79 -2.47
CA CYS A 77 10.45 25.17 -2.66
C CYS A 77 11.12 25.32 -4.03
N CYS A 78 10.55 26.11 -4.94
CA CYS A 78 11.14 26.43 -6.23
C CYS A 78 12.44 27.20 -5.99
N MET A 79 13.56 26.65 -6.47
CA MET A 79 14.88 27.27 -6.30
C MET A 79 15.02 28.56 -7.14
N GLU A 80 14.22 28.69 -8.19
CA GLU A 80 14.19 29.79 -9.14
C GLU A 80 12.76 30.04 -9.62
N ASN A 81 12.53 31.22 -10.21
CA ASN A 81 11.25 31.54 -10.85
C ASN A 81 11.05 30.61 -12.05
N THR A 82 9.86 30.03 -12.18
CA THR A 82 9.53 29.17 -13.31
C THR A 82 8.11 29.44 -13.79
N THR A 83 7.78 28.99 -14.99
CA THR A 83 6.41 29.04 -15.53
C THR A 83 5.94 27.63 -15.80
N PHE A 84 4.77 27.26 -15.30
CA PHE A 84 4.19 25.93 -15.48
C PHE A 84 2.76 26.05 -15.99
N TYR A 85 2.49 25.54 -17.20
CA TYR A 85 1.20 25.69 -17.90
C TYR A 85 0.63 27.12 -17.78
N ASP A 86 1.44 28.13 -18.14
CA ASP A 86 1.14 29.57 -18.10
C ASP A 86 0.99 30.22 -16.71
N TYR A 87 1.19 29.45 -15.63
CA TYR A 87 1.26 29.99 -14.27
C TYR A 87 2.69 30.38 -13.91
N PHE A 88 2.90 31.65 -13.60
CA PHE A 88 4.17 32.09 -13.01
C PHE A 88 4.28 31.58 -11.57
N ILE A 89 5.30 30.77 -11.32
CA ILE A 89 5.64 30.22 -10.01
C ILE A 89 6.90 30.94 -9.53
N PRO A 90 6.77 31.91 -8.61
CA PRO A 90 7.94 32.57 -8.04
C PRO A 90 8.85 31.59 -7.32
N LYS A 91 10.12 31.94 -7.24
CA LYS A 91 11.10 31.35 -6.34
C LYS A 91 10.49 31.29 -4.94
N PHE A 92 10.70 30.16 -4.28
CA PHE A 92 10.16 29.77 -2.98
C PHE A 92 8.73 29.15 -2.92
N ASN A 93 8.12 28.78 -4.04
CA ASN A 93 6.80 28.11 -4.07
C ASN A 93 6.83 26.56 -4.12
N LEU A 94 5.68 25.90 -3.89
CA LEU A 94 5.54 24.44 -3.86
C LEU A 94 5.98 23.75 -5.17
N CYS A 95 7.00 22.89 -5.07
CA CYS A 95 7.42 21.94 -6.10
C CYS A 95 7.13 20.49 -5.65
N ARG A 96 7.43 19.44 -6.43
CA ARG A 96 7.34 18.02 -6.01
C ARG A 96 8.73 17.37 -6.05
N ARG A 97 9.12 16.60 -5.03
CA ARG A 97 10.21 15.60 -5.12
C ARG A 97 9.59 14.21 -5.19
N SER A 98 10.20 13.34 -5.99
CA SER A 98 9.89 11.91 -5.95
C SER A 98 10.39 11.29 -4.65
N CYS A 99 9.68 10.27 -4.16
CA CYS A 99 10.08 9.50 -2.99
C CYS A 99 11.27 8.61 -3.34
N THR A 100 12.44 8.85 -2.73
CA THR A 100 13.63 7.98 -2.91
C THR A 100 13.40 6.55 -2.44
N GLY A 101 12.46 6.34 -1.51
CA GLY A 101 12.13 5.04 -0.94
C GLY A 101 11.08 4.23 -1.72
N ASP A 102 10.55 4.74 -2.85
CA ASP A 102 9.46 4.11 -3.59
C ASP A 102 9.80 2.67 -4.01
N PHE A 103 10.98 2.47 -4.60
CA PHE A 103 11.45 1.14 -4.99
C PHE A 103 11.49 0.16 -3.81
N VAL A 104 11.99 0.61 -2.66
CA VAL A 104 12.03 -0.21 -1.44
C VAL A 104 10.62 -0.51 -0.97
N ALA A 105 9.72 0.48 -0.98
CA ALA A 105 8.34 0.31 -0.52
C ALA A 105 7.57 -0.71 -1.36
N GLN A 106 7.71 -0.64 -2.70
CA GLN A 106 7.08 -1.61 -3.61
C GLN A 106 7.61 -3.04 -3.41
N ASN A 107 8.91 -3.20 -3.14
CA ASN A 107 9.51 -4.51 -2.87
C ASN A 107 9.08 -5.08 -1.53
N VAL A 108 9.03 -4.25 -0.48
CA VAL A 108 8.57 -4.67 0.84
C VAL A 108 7.09 -5.05 0.82
N MET A 109 6.25 -4.23 0.19
CA MET A 109 4.83 -4.55 0.04
C MET A 109 4.61 -5.82 -0.76
N PHE A 110 5.38 -6.04 -1.83
CA PHE A 110 5.30 -7.28 -2.59
C PHE A 110 5.61 -8.50 -1.74
N LEU A 111 6.76 -8.53 -1.05
CA LEU A 111 7.14 -9.66 -0.20
C LEU A 111 6.16 -9.84 0.96
N TYR A 112 5.66 -8.76 1.54
CA TYR A 112 4.64 -8.81 2.58
C TYR A 112 3.35 -9.46 2.07
N VAL A 113 2.80 -8.97 0.95
CA VAL A 113 1.55 -9.47 0.39
C VAL A 113 1.67 -10.92 -0.02
N THR A 114 2.71 -11.29 -0.77
CA THR A 114 2.89 -12.67 -1.22
C THR A 114 3.10 -13.61 -0.04
N THR A 115 3.97 -13.26 0.91
CA THR A 115 4.29 -14.15 2.05
C THR A 115 3.11 -14.27 3.02
N PHE A 116 2.43 -13.16 3.32
CA PHE A 116 1.32 -13.16 4.27
C PHE A 116 0.12 -13.92 3.71
N PHE A 117 -0.30 -13.63 2.48
CA PHE A 117 -1.49 -14.25 1.88
C PHE A 117 -1.23 -15.63 1.26
N GLN A 118 0.03 -16.03 1.09
CA GLN A 118 0.34 -17.44 0.82
C GLN A 118 -0.04 -18.31 2.02
N LYS A 119 0.21 -17.84 3.24
CA LYS A 119 -0.01 -18.62 4.46
C LYS A 119 -1.37 -18.38 5.11
N TYR A 120 -1.88 -17.16 5.03
CA TYR A 120 -3.05 -16.73 5.78
C TYR A 120 -4.16 -16.22 4.86
N SER A 121 -5.39 -16.33 5.35
CA SER A 121 -6.57 -15.68 4.82
C SER A 121 -7.17 -14.78 5.88
N VAL A 122 -7.70 -13.63 5.47
CA VAL A 122 -8.28 -12.63 6.36
C VAL A 122 -9.78 -12.56 6.16
N HIS A 123 -10.51 -12.52 7.26
CA HIS A 123 -11.97 -12.57 7.29
C HIS A 123 -12.52 -11.46 8.17
N ARG A 124 -13.74 -11.05 7.85
CA ARG A 124 -14.49 -10.06 8.63
C ARG A 124 -14.84 -10.64 10.00
N ASP A 125 -14.67 -9.84 11.04
CA ASP A 125 -15.17 -10.17 12.38
C ASP A 125 -16.70 -9.95 12.43
N PRO A 126 -17.52 -10.98 12.71
CA PRO A 126 -18.97 -10.83 12.83
C PRO A 126 -19.40 -9.81 13.90
N ASN A 127 -18.56 -9.58 14.92
CA ASN A 127 -18.87 -8.68 16.03
C ASN A 127 -18.54 -7.21 15.72
N ASN A 128 -17.87 -6.94 14.59
CA ASN A 128 -17.54 -5.58 14.17
C ASN A 128 -17.92 -5.39 12.70
N PRO A 129 -19.22 -5.25 12.39
CA PRO A 129 -19.69 -5.13 11.03
C PRO A 129 -19.24 -3.80 10.40
N ASP A 130 -19.10 -2.71 11.15
CA ASP A 130 -18.88 -1.39 10.55
C ASP A 130 -17.40 -1.16 10.19
N LEU A 131 -17.01 -1.68 9.02
CA LEU A 131 -15.72 -1.39 8.39
C LEU A 131 -15.86 -0.14 7.52
N SER A 132 -15.06 0.88 7.83
CA SER A 132 -15.01 2.12 7.06
C SER A 132 -13.79 2.15 6.15
N THR A 133 -13.97 2.53 4.90
CA THR A 133 -12.88 2.84 3.96
C THR A 133 -12.37 4.27 4.09
N LYS A 134 -12.96 5.08 4.98
CA LYS A 134 -12.53 6.47 5.19
C LYS A 134 -11.20 6.46 5.91
N ALA A 135 -10.16 6.95 5.25
CA ALA A 135 -8.85 7.14 5.86
C ALA A 135 -8.90 8.22 6.95
N MET A 136 -8.19 7.99 8.05
CA MET A 136 -7.94 9.00 9.06
C MET A 136 -6.91 9.99 8.51
N ALA A 137 -7.26 11.28 8.54
CA ALA A 137 -6.39 12.34 8.06
C ALA A 137 -5.29 12.63 9.10
N GLY A 138 -4.04 12.60 8.64
CA GLY A 138 -2.85 12.98 9.38
C GLY A 138 -1.77 13.49 8.41
N PHE A 139 -0.51 13.55 8.85
CA PHE A 139 0.61 13.76 7.93
C PHE A 139 0.69 12.59 6.93
N THR A 140 0.45 11.37 7.43
CA THR A 140 0.13 10.20 6.61
C THR A 140 -1.32 9.78 6.85
N THR A 141 -1.94 9.14 5.85
CA THR A 141 -3.27 8.53 6.00
C THR A 141 -3.16 7.12 6.56
N SER A 142 -4.08 6.73 7.44
CA SER A 142 -4.19 5.36 7.98
C SER A 142 -5.64 4.88 8.03
N PRO A 143 -5.90 3.56 8.00
CA PRO A 143 -7.26 3.06 8.13
C PRO A 143 -7.77 3.29 9.55
N GLN A 144 -9.08 3.47 9.69
CA GLN A 144 -9.70 3.48 11.02
C GLN A 144 -9.44 2.14 11.74
N PRO A 145 -9.34 2.13 13.08
CA PRO A 145 -9.13 0.89 13.83
C PRO A 145 -10.16 -0.18 13.47
N PHE A 146 -9.69 -1.34 13.04
CA PHE A 146 -10.54 -2.47 12.67
C PHE A 146 -10.01 -3.77 13.26
N LYS A 147 -10.88 -4.78 13.34
CA LYS A 147 -10.53 -6.13 13.75
C LYS A 147 -10.64 -7.07 12.57
N ALA A 148 -9.71 -8.00 12.46
CA ALA A 148 -9.65 -9.00 11.40
C ALA A 148 -9.47 -10.38 12.02
N ILE A 149 -10.16 -11.38 11.47
CA ILE A 149 -9.93 -12.78 11.81
C ILE A 149 -8.93 -13.34 10.80
N ILE A 150 -7.76 -13.73 11.28
CA ILE A 150 -6.71 -14.33 10.45
C ILE A 150 -6.78 -15.84 10.62
N ARG A 151 -6.83 -16.59 9.52
CA ARG A 151 -6.84 -18.06 9.50
C ARG A 151 -5.74 -18.58 8.61
N GLU A 152 -5.08 -19.66 9.03
CA GLU A 152 -4.12 -20.37 8.18
C GLU A 152 -4.84 -21.06 7.01
N ARG A 153 -4.17 -21.15 5.87
CA ARG A 153 -4.72 -21.74 4.63
C ARG A 153 -4.46 -23.25 4.52
N TYR A 154 -3.49 -23.79 5.26
CA TYR A 154 -3.03 -25.18 5.23
C TYR A 154 -2.90 -25.75 6.63
#